data_AF-A0A850BVJ6-F1
#
_entry.id   AF-A0A850BVJ6-F1
#
_cell.length_a   1.000
_cell.length_b   1.000
_cell.length_c   1.000
_cell.angle_alpha   90.00
_cell.angle_beta   90.00
_cell.angle_gamma   90.00
#
_symmetry.space_group_name_H-M   'P 1'
#
loop_
_entity.id
_entity.type
_entity.pdbx_description
1 polymer ?
#
loop_
_entity_poly.entity_id
_entity_poly.type
_entity_poly.pdbx_seq_one_letter_code
_entity_poly.pdbx_strand_id
1 'polypeptide(L)'
;MWTAVQIALGLTGILLILGGDRLSMPIMSYGGVALMGMASMAIGLEAVVTRHIVVGSRYARSTYTGIAAIAQGIQFNVLGWFLLGVAVFAYLGVDSGRDIFLRFVRRPGLPILVFGLFCLLQAVIGISGSREDREGERWIVLLNLLVSRLLPGLILILIGLGAVGLGLFEIVAPDAFDDMGGGFLEMLYGIGN
;
A
#
# COMPACT_ATOMS: atom_id res chain seq x y z
N MET A 1 1.07 -3.73 -19.88
CA MET A 1 2.48 -3.48 -20.29
C MET A 1 2.75 -2.09 -19.80
N TRP A 2 3.87 -1.82 -19.11
CA TRP A 2 4.04 -0.49 -18.52
C TRP A 2 4.03 0.55 -19.62
N THR A 3 3.10 1.49 -19.54
CA THR A 3 2.98 2.53 -20.56
C THR A 3 4.15 3.50 -20.43
N ALA A 4 4.59 4.08 -21.55
CA ALA A 4 5.66 5.08 -21.54
C ALA A 4 5.36 6.24 -20.56
N VAL A 5 4.08 6.55 -20.38
CA VAL A 5 3.59 7.55 -19.41
C VAL A 5 3.89 7.14 -17.97
N GLN A 6 3.59 5.91 -17.55
CA GLN A 6 3.87 5.44 -16.18
C GLN A 6 5.38 5.47 -15.88
N ILE A 7 6.20 5.05 -16.84
CA ILE A 7 7.66 5.06 -16.70
C ILE A 7 8.17 6.50 -16.61
N ALA A 8 7.69 7.39 -17.47
CA ALA A 8 8.06 8.80 -17.44
C ALA A 8 7.67 9.45 -16.11
N LEU A 9 6.44 9.27 -15.65
CA LEU A 9 5.97 9.81 -14.36
C LEU A 9 6.81 9.28 -13.19
N GLY A 10 7.10 7.98 -13.16
CA GLY A 10 7.92 7.38 -12.10
C GLY A 10 9.36 7.89 -12.11
N LEU A 11 10.01 7.94 -13.28
CA LEU A 11 11.38 8.45 -13.40
C LEU A 11 11.48 9.95 -13.07
N THR A 12 10.58 10.77 -13.60
CA THR A 12 10.51 12.19 -13.25
C THR A 12 10.25 12.38 -11.76
N GLY A 13 9.37 11.56 -11.16
CA GLY A 13 9.12 11.56 -9.72
C GLY A 13 10.39 11.31 -8.90
N ILE A 14 11.14 10.26 -9.24
CA ILE A 14 12.42 9.93 -8.58
C ILE A 14 13.43 11.07 -8.75
N LEU A 15 13.56 11.62 -9.95
CA LEU A 15 14.49 12.73 -10.21
C LEU A 15 14.12 13.98 -9.42
N LEU A 16 12.84 14.30 -9.27
CA LEU A 16 12.37 15.42 -8.45
C LEU A 16 12.61 15.19 -6.96
N ILE A 17 12.46 13.96 -6.46
CA ILE A 17 12.76 13.63 -5.06
C ILE A 17 14.26 13.82 -4.78
N LEU A 18 15.12 13.23 -5.62
CA LEU A 18 16.58 13.33 -5.45
C LEU A 18 17.08 14.76 -5.68
N GLY A 19 16.54 15.46 -6.67
CA GLY A 19 16.87 16.84 -6.97
C GLY A 19 16.41 17.81 -5.88
N GLY A 20 15.20 17.61 -5.34
CA GLY A 20 14.66 18.41 -4.25
C GLY A 20 15.48 18.29 -2.97
N ASP A 21 15.93 17.08 -2.62
CA ASP A 21 16.82 16.84 -1.49
C ASP A 21 18.19 17.53 -1.71
N ARG A 22 18.80 17.33 -2.88
CA ARG A 22 20.11 17.93 -3.22
C ARG A 22 20.10 19.46 -3.31
N LEU A 23 19.01 20.05 -3.77
CA LEU A 23 18.86 21.49 -3.92
C LEU A 23 18.23 22.16 -2.70
N SER A 24 17.89 21.38 -1.65
CA SER A 24 17.15 21.87 -0.48
C SER A 24 15.85 22.59 -0.86
N MET A 25 15.14 22.07 -1.86
CA MET A 25 13.87 22.59 -2.37
C MET A 25 12.73 21.60 -2.06
N PRO A 26 12.06 21.72 -0.89
CA PRO A 26 11.03 20.77 -0.46
C PRO A 26 9.89 20.60 -1.46
N ILE A 27 9.55 21.68 -2.18
CA ILE A 27 8.49 21.68 -3.21
C ILE A 27 8.76 20.68 -4.33
N MET A 28 10.03 20.50 -4.73
CA MET A 28 10.41 19.50 -5.72
C MET A 28 10.22 18.09 -5.16
N SER A 29 10.62 17.85 -3.91
CA SER A 29 10.42 16.56 -3.25
C SER A 29 8.94 16.19 -3.15
N TYR A 30 8.06 17.14 -2.78
CA TYR A 30 6.61 16.91 -2.73
C TYR A 30 6.01 16.66 -4.12
N GLY A 31 6.43 17.44 -5.12
CA GLY A 31 6.05 17.20 -6.51
C GLY A 31 6.47 15.81 -6.99
N GLY A 32 7.65 15.34 -6.59
CA GLY A 32 8.13 14.00 -6.91
C GLY A 32 7.30 12.90 -6.25
N VAL A 33 6.94 13.04 -4.97
CA VAL A 33 6.03 12.11 -4.26
C VAL A 33 4.65 12.08 -4.92
N ALA A 34 4.12 13.24 -5.33
CA ALA A 34 2.85 13.32 -6.05
C ALA A 34 2.91 12.60 -7.41
N LEU A 35 3.99 12.76 -8.18
CA LEU A 35 4.19 12.04 -9.45
C LEU A 35 4.27 10.53 -9.24
N MET A 36 4.93 10.06 -8.18
CA MET A 36 4.95 8.65 -7.81
C MET A 36 3.54 8.14 -7.46
N GLY A 37 2.76 8.94 -6.74
CA GLY A 37 1.35 8.66 -6.47
C GLY A 37 0.53 8.52 -7.76
N MET A 38 0.64 9.47 -8.69
CA MET A 38 -0.04 9.41 -9.98
C MET A 38 0.40 8.23 -10.84
N ALA A 39 1.70 7.91 -10.86
CA ALA A 39 2.21 6.74 -11.56
C ALA A 39 1.61 5.44 -10.99
N SER A 40 1.54 5.33 -9.66
CA SER A 40 0.89 4.21 -8.97
C SER A 40 -0.58 4.10 -9.35
N MET A 41 -1.34 5.20 -9.35
CA MET A 41 -2.75 5.19 -9.75
C MET A 41 -2.93 4.78 -11.22
N ALA A 42 -2.07 5.27 -12.12
CA ALA A 42 -2.11 4.90 -13.52
C ALA A 42 -1.87 3.40 -13.73
N ILE A 43 -0.91 2.80 -13.01
CA ILE A 43 -0.67 1.35 -13.00
C ILE A 43 -1.88 0.61 -12.44
N GLY A 44 -2.42 1.09 -11.32
CA GLY A 44 -3.58 0.51 -10.64
C GLY A 44 -4.82 0.47 -11.51
N LEU A 45 -5.14 1.59 -12.16
CA LEU A 45 -6.27 1.71 -13.08
C LEU A 45 -6.10 0.80 -14.31
N GLU A 46 -4.92 0.76 -14.93
CA GLU A 46 -4.65 -0.16 -16.03
C GLU A 46 -4.89 -1.62 -15.60
N ALA A 47 -4.39 -2.03 -14.43
CA ALA A 47 -4.57 -3.39 -13.92
C ALA A 47 -6.06 -3.73 -13.64
N VAL A 48 -6.84 -2.78 -13.13
CA VAL A 48 -8.28 -2.95 -12.89
C VAL A 48 -9.05 -3.08 -14.21
N VAL A 49 -8.74 -2.24 -15.20
CA VAL A 49 -9.44 -2.21 -16.49
C VAL A 49 -9.07 -3.44 -17.34
N THR A 50 -7.78 -3.73 -17.47
CA THR A 50 -7.30 -4.85 -18.29
C THR A 50 -7.43 -6.21 -17.60
N ARG A 51 -7.64 -6.22 -16.28
CA ARG A 51 -7.70 -7.42 -15.43
C ARG A 51 -6.48 -8.32 -15.61
N HIS A 52 -5.34 -7.72 -15.93
CA HIS A 52 -4.12 -8.43 -16.28
C HIS A 52 -2.91 -7.63 -15.83
N ILE A 53 -2.09 -8.20 -14.94
CA ILE A 53 -0.84 -7.60 -14.51
C ILE A 53 0.28 -8.64 -14.56
N VAL A 54 1.43 -8.19 -15.06
CA VAL A 54 2.60 -9.04 -15.20
C VAL A 54 3.68 -8.48 -14.30
N VAL A 55 4.06 -9.26 -13.31
CA VAL A 55 5.12 -8.91 -12.36
C VAL A 55 6.35 -9.73 -12.74
N GLY A 56 7.40 -9.03 -13.16
CA GLY A 56 8.69 -9.63 -13.44
C GLY A 56 9.49 -9.77 -12.15
N SER A 57 9.90 -10.98 -11.81
CA SER A 57 10.98 -11.26 -10.86
C SER A 57 12.25 -11.62 -11.64
N ARG A 58 13.41 -11.51 -10.97
CA ARG A 58 14.74 -11.82 -11.54
C ARG A 58 14.85 -13.25 -12.10
N TYR A 59 14.01 -14.17 -11.59
CA TYR A 59 14.05 -15.60 -11.94
C TYR A 59 12.73 -16.15 -12.49
N ALA A 60 11.63 -15.40 -12.40
CA ALA A 60 10.32 -15.88 -12.83
C ALA A 60 9.42 -14.72 -13.24
N ARG A 61 8.50 -14.98 -14.17
CA ARG A 61 7.44 -14.05 -14.54
C ARG A 61 6.14 -14.58 -13.92
N SER A 62 5.49 -13.76 -13.10
CA SER A 62 4.19 -14.09 -12.54
C SER A 62 3.12 -13.23 -13.20
N THR A 63 2.15 -13.89 -13.81
CA THR A 63 1.05 -13.28 -14.54
C THR A 63 -0.22 -13.43 -13.71
N TYR A 64 -0.69 -12.33 -13.14
CA TYR A 64 -1.96 -12.31 -12.41
C TYR A 64 -3.08 -11.91 -13.37
N THR A 65 -4.21 -12.61 -13.28
CA THR A 65 -5.38 -12.38 -14.12
C THR A 65 -6.66 -12.34 -13.30
N GLY A 66 -7.69 -11.66 -13.82
CA GLY A 66 -9.01 -11.62 -13.20
C GLY A 66 -8.98 -10.90 -11.84
N ILE A 67 -9.50 -11.56 -10.79
CA ILE A 67 -9.69 -10.97 -9.46
C ILE A 67 -8.34 -10.59 -8.82
N ALA A 68 -7.28 -11.39 -9.01
CA ALA A 68 -5.96 -11.08 -8.47
C ALA A 68 -5.40 -9.78 -9.07
N ALA A 69 -5.56 -9.59 -10.39
CA ALA A 69 -5.10 -8.38 -11.06
C ALA A 69 -5.91 -7.14 -10.62
N ILE A 70 -7.23 -7.30 -10.44
CA ILE A 70 -8.09 -6.22 -9.92
C ILE A 70 -7.67 -5.85 -8.50
N ALA A 71 -7.47 -6.82 -7.60
CA ALA A 71 -7.06 -6.58 -6.23
C ALA A 71 -5.70 -5.87 -6.15
N GLN A 72 -4.72 -6.32 -6.95
CA GLN A 72 -3.42 -5.66 -7.07
C GLN A 72 -3.56 -4.23 -7.62
N GLY A 73 -4.44 -4.02 -8.58
CA GLY A 73 -4.70 -2.68 -9.12
C GLY A 73 -5.34 -1.74 -8.10
N ILE A 74 -6.25 -2.25 -7.27
CA ILE A 74 -6.83 -1.48 -6.15
C ILE A 74 -5.74 -1.12 -5.14
N GLN A 75 -4.82 -2.03 -4.79
CA GLN A 75 -3.69 -1.71 -3.90
C GLN A 75 -2.86 -0.54 -4.43
N PHE A 76 -2.53 -0.55 -5.73
CA PHE A 76 -1.79 0.55 -6.37
C PHE A 76 -2.57 1.87 -6.36
N ASN A 77 -3.89 1.83 -6.51
CA ASN A 77 -4.73 3.02 -6.41
C ASN A 77 -4.79 3.58 -4.98
N VAL A 78 -4.93 2.71 -3.96
CA VAL A 78 -4.91 3.11 -2.55
C VAL A 78 -3.55 3.72 -2.19
N LEU A 79 -2.44 3.09 -2.62
CA LEU A 79 -1.09 3.65 -2.45
C LEU A 79 -0.97 5.02 -3.11
N GLY A 80 -1.49 5.16 -4.33
CA GLY A 80 -1.45 6.40 -5.08
C GLY A 80 -2.19 7.54 -4.38
N TRP A 81 -3.40 7.28 -3.89
CA TRP A 81 -4.16 8.24 -3.08
C TRP A 81 -3.45 8.59 -1.79
N PHE A 82 -2.84 7.61 -1.11
CA PHE A 82 -2.07 7.86 0.10
C PHE A 82 -0.87 8.77 -0.16
N LEU A 83 -0.07 8.50 -1.19
CA LEU A 83 1.09 9.32 -1.56
C LEU A 83 0.70 10.74 -1.99
N LEU A 84 -0.38 10.87 -2.77
CA LEU A 84 -0.93 12.19 -3.13
C LEU A 84 -1.40 12.95 -1.91
N GLY A 85 -2.10 12.28 -0.98
CA GLY A 85 -2.52 12.88 0.29
C GLY A 85 -1.34 13.43 1.07
N VAL A 86 -0.29 12.61 1.27
CA VAL A 86 0.95 13.03 1.96
C VAL A 86 1.61 14.23 1.25
N ALA A 87 1.70 14.20 -0.08
CA ALA A 87 2.29 15.29 -0.86
C ALA A 87 1.48 16.60 -0.73
N VAL A 88 0.14 16.52 -0.74
CA VAL A 88 -0.74 17.68 -0.58
C VAL A 88 -0.64 18.25 0.84
N PHE A 89 -0.68 17.40 1.87
CA PHE A 89 -0.52 17.86 3.26
C PHE A 89 0.82 18.56 3.49
N ALA A 90 1.89 18.01 2.93
CA ALA A 90 3.22 18.62 3.02
C ALA A 90 3.33 19.92 2.20
N TYR A 91 2.70 19.97 1.01
CA TYR A 91 2.72 21.17 0.15
C TYR A 91 1.95 22.34 0.75
N LEU A 92 0.78 22.09 1.35
CA LEU A 92 -0.05 23.13 1.94
C LEU A 92 0.58 23.76 3.20
N GLY A 93 1.76 23.30 3.62
CA GLY A 93 2.49 23.84 4.76
C GLY A 93 1.74 23.66 6.09
N VAL A 94 0.76 22.76 6.12
CA VAL A 94 -0.05 22.49 7.31
C VAL A 94 0.80 21.82 8.39
N ASP A 95 1.78 20.99 7.98
CA ASP A 95 2.60 20.18 8.87
C ASP A 95 3.99 19.93 8.24
N SER A 96 5.07 19.99 9.03
CA SER A 96 6.37 19.48 8.56
C SER A 96 6.29 17.95 8.37
N GLY A 97 7.18 17.34 7.59
CA GLY A 97 7.18 15.87 7.40
C GLY A 97 7.23 15.09 8.73
N ARG A 98 7.88 15.68 9.75
CA ARG A 98 7.87 15.18 11.13
C ARG A 98 6.50 15.27 11.77
N ASP A 99 5.77 16.37 11.61
CA ASP A 99 4.46 16.57 12.21
C ASP A 99 3.40 15.64 11.57
N ILE A 100 3.50 15.40 10.25
CA ILE A 100 2.69 14.39 9.56
C ILE A 100 2.95 13.00 10.16
N PHE A 101 4.22 12.63 10.35
CA PHE A 101 4.59 11.36 10.97
C PHE A 101 4.08 11.25 12.42
N LEU A 102 4.27 12.30 13.22
CA LEU A 102 3.79 12.34 14.61
C LEU A 102 2.27 12.25 14.68
N ARG A 103 1.54 12.85 13.73
CA ARG A 103 0.08 12.69 13.63
C ARG A 103 -0.30 11.25 13.34
N PHE A 104 0.41 10.54 12.45
CA PHE A 104 0.18 9.12 12.22
C PHE A 104 0.52 8.24 13.41
N VAL A 105 1.51 8.63 14.21
CA VAL A 105 1.86 7.93 15.46
C VAL A 105 0.79 8.13 16.53
N ARG A 106 0.27 9.36 16.66
CA ARG A 106 -0.74 9.74 17.66
C ARG A 106 -2.14 9.27 17.34
N ARG A 107 -2.52 9.30 16.06
CA ARG A 107 -3.83 8.92 15.55
C ARG A 107 -3.64 7.89 14.44
N PRO A 108 -3.31 6.64 14.80
CA PRO A 108 -2.90 5.64 13.83
C PRO A 108 -4.07 5.01 13.08
N GLY A 109 -5.33 5.38 13.34
CA GLY A 109 -6.48 4.66 12.77
C GLY A 109 -6.49 4.67 11.24
N LEU A 110 -6.18 5.80 10.60
CA LEU A 110 -6.11 5.86 9.14
C LEU A 110 -4.94 5.03 8.56
N PRO A 111 -3.69 5.15 9.04
CA PRO A 111 -2.61 4.23 8.65
C PRO A 111 -2.92 2.75 8.88
N ILE A 112 -3.51 2.40 10.03
CA ILE A 112 -3.88 1.01 10.37
C ILE A 112 -4.98 0.51 9.44
N LEU A 113 -5.97 1.35 9.11
CA LEU A 113 -7.05 0.99 8.18
C LEU A 113 -6.49 0.74 6.78
N VAL A 114 -5.60 1.61 6.28
CA VAL A 114 -4.91 1.42 5.00
C VAL A 114 -4.11 0.13 5.03
N PHE A 115 -3.33 -0.12 6.08
CA PHE A 115 -2.56 -1.35 6.26
C PHE A 115 -3.47 -2.59 6.25
N GLY A 116 -4.59 -2.56 6.99
CA GLY A 116 -5.56 -3.65 7.03
C GLY A 116 -6.18 -3.93 5.67
N LEU A 117 -6.56 -2.89 4.92
CA LEU A 117 -7.06 -3.03 3.55
C LEU A 117 -6.00 -3.65 2.62
N PHE A 118 -4.73 -3.26 2.78
CA PHE A 118 -3.62 -3.87 2.05
C PHE A 118 -3.48 -5.36 2.36
N CYS A 119 -3.56 -5.77 3.63
CA CYS A 119 -3.53 -7.18 4.03
C CYS A 119 -4.69 -7.97 3.42
N LEU A 120 -5.91 -7.43 3.43
CA LEU A 120 -7.08 -8.08 2.84
C LEU A 120 -6.94 -8.26 1.33
N LEU A 121 -6.50 -7.23 0.61
CA LEU A 121 -6.24 -7.32 -0.82
C LEU A 121 -5.11 -8.30 -1.13
N GLN A 122 -4.06 -8.31 -0.30
CA GLN A 122 -2.94 -9.25 -0.44
C GLN A 122 -3.38 -10.70 -0.22
N ALA A 123 -4.29 -10.93 0.73
CA ALA A 123 -4.90 -12.24 0.92
C ALA A 123 -5.67 -12.70 -0.32
N VAL A 124 -6.47 -11.82 -0.93
CA VAL A 124 -7.21 -12.12 -2.17
C VAL A 124 -6.23 -12.50 -3.29
N ILE A 125 -5.12 -11.77 -3.43
CA ILE A 125 -4.08 -12.04 -4.44
C ILE A 125 -3.39 -13.38 -4.16
N GLY A 126 -2.96 -13.63 -2.92
CA GLY A 126 -2.31 -14.88 -2.53
C GLY A 126 -3.20 -16.10 -2.73
N ILE A 127 -4.46 -16.03 -2.29
CA ILE A 127 -5.45 -17.12 -2.46
C ILE A 127 -5.78 -17.32 -3.93
N SER A 128 -5.93 -16.25 -4.73
CA SER A 128 -6.23 -16.36 -6.16
C SER A 128 -5.05 -16.90 -6.97
N GLY A 129 -3.83 -16.58 -6.56
CA GLY A 129 -2.57 -17.01 -7.17
C GLY A 129 -2.32 -16.43 -8.56
N SER A 130 -1.12 -16.68 -9.07
CA SER A 130 -0.74 -16.38 -10.45
C SER A 130 -1.26 -17.45 -11.42
N ARG A 131 -1.17 -17.18 -12.72
CA ARG A 131 -1.49 -18.15 -13.78
C ARG A 131 -0.52 -19.33 -13.73
N GLU A 132 0.75 -19.05 -13.51
CA GLU A 132 1.83 -20.03 -13.47
C GLU A 132 1.64 -21.00 -12.30
N ASP A 133 1.02 -20.58 -11.18
CA ASP A 133 0.68 -21.47 -10.06
C ASP A 133 -0.37 -22.53 -10.40
N ARG A 134 -1.07 -22.37 -11.53
CA ARG A 134 -2.11 -23.29 -12.01
C ARG A 134 -1.60 -24.20 -13.12
N GLU A 135 -0.37 -23.98 -13.59
CA GLU A 135 0.27 -24.75 -14.64
C GLU A 135 1.22 -25.77 -13.97
N GLY A 136 0.81 -27.04 -13.92
CA GLY A 136 1.58 -28.10 -13.27
C GLY A 136 0.78 -29.38 -13.02
N GLU A 137 1.41 -30.36 -12.39
CA GLU A 137 0.71 -31.58 -11.98
C GLU A 137 -0.36 -31.27 -10.92
N ARG A 138 -1.54 -31.89 -11.07
CA ARG A 138 -2.71 -31.61 -10.21
C ARG A 138 -2.42 -31.70 -8.71
N TRP A 139 -1.59 -32.66 -8.31
CA TRP A 139 -1.19 -32.83 -6.91
C TRP A 139 -0.35 -31.65 -6.40
N ILE A 140 0.62 -31.20 -7.19
CA ILE A 140 1.48 -30.05 -6.85
C ILE A 140 0.65 -28.78 -6.77
N VAL A 141 -0.28 -28.56 -7.71
CA VAL A 141 -1.18 -27.40 -7.69
C VAL A 141 -2.04 -27.40 -6.42
N LEU A 142 -2.57 -28.56 -6.02
CA LEU A 142 -3.42 -28.67 -4.83
C LEU A 142 -2.63 -28.46 -3.53
N LEU A 143 -1.42 -29.00 -3.45
CA LEU A 143 -0.53 -28.80 -2.30
C LEU A 143 -0.07 -27.34 -2.20
N ASN A 144 0.28 -26.72 -3.33
CA ASN A 144 0.65 -25.31 -3.40
C ASN A 144 -0.53 -24.39 -3.02
N LEU A 145 -1.75 -24.74 -3.42
CA LEU A 145 -2.95 -24.03 -3.01
C LEU A 145 -3.14 -24.10 -1.49
N LEU A 146 -3.08 -25.28 -0.89
CA LEU A 146 -3.37 -25.46 0.53
C LEU A 146 -2.30 -24.86 1.45
N VAL A 147 -1.02 -25.12 1.15
CA VAL A 147 0.08 -24.77 2.06
C VAL A 147 0.64 -23.37 1.76
N SER A 148 0.91 -23.06 0.50
CA SER A 148 1.63 -21.84 0.14
C SER A 148 0.73 -20.63 -0.11
N ARG A 149 -0.57 -20.85 -0.30
CA ARG A 149 -1.50 -19.78 -0.73
C ARG A 149 -2.65 -19.58 0.25
N LEU A 150 -3.35 -20.64 0.62
CA LEU A 150 -4.53 -20.56 1.49
C LEU A 150 -4.15 -20.25 2.93
N LEU A 151 -3.14 -20.93 3.49
CA LEU A 151 -2.66 -20.65 4.84
C LEU A 151 -2.19 -19.20 5.04
N PRO A 152 -1.24 -18.65 4.25
CA PRO A 152 -0.85 -17.26 4.39
C PRO A 152 -1.99 -16.29 4.05
N GLY A 153 -2.86 -16.65 3.11
CA GLY A 153 -4.07 -15.89 2.80
C GLY A 153 -5.01 -15.75 4.00
N LEU A 154 -5.29 -16.84 4.72
CA LEU A 154 -6.11 -16.81 5.93
C LEU A 154 -5.47 -16.00 7.05
N ILE A 155 -4.16 -16.13 7.25
CA ILE A 155 -3.42 -15.32 8.22
C ILE A 155 -3.56 -13.83 7.89
N LEU A 156 -3.40 -13.46 6.62
CA LEU A 156 -3.57 -12.09 6.15
C LEU A 156 -5.02 -11.59 6.29
N ILE A 157 -6.02 -12.45 6.12
CA ILE A 157 -7.43 -12.10 6.38
C ILE A 157 -7.63 -11.75 7.86
N LEU A 158 -7.14 -12.59 8.77
CA LEU A 158 -7.28 -12.36 10.20
C LEU A 158 -6.58 -11.06 10.64
N ILE A 159 -5.35 -10.85 10.17
CA ILE A 159 -4.60 -9.62 10.45
C ILE A 159 -5.31 -8.40 9.83
N GLY A 160 -5.77 -8.53 8.58
CA GLY A 160 -6.44 -7.45 7.86
C GLY A 160 -7.77 -7.05 8.50
N LEU A 161 -8.60 -8.00 8.91
CA LEU A 161 -9.85 -7.73 9.62
C LEU A 161 -9.59 -7.11 10.99
N GLY A 162 -8.60 -7.63 11.74
CA GLY A 162 -8.19 -7.05 13.01
C GLY A 162 -7.72 -5.60 12.87
N ALA A 163 -6.87 -5.32 11.89
CA ALA A 163 -6.39 -3.98 11.59
C ALA A 163 -7.52 -3.04 11.14
N VAL A 164 -8.39 -3.44 10.21
CA VAL A 164 -9.54 -2.62 9.80
C VAL A 164 -10.46 -2.34 10.98
N GLY A 165 -10.74 -3.36 11.82
CA GLY A 165 -11.55 -3.20 13.03
C GLY A 165 -10.94 -2.20 14.01
N LEU A 166 -9.63 -2.31 14.29
CA LEU A 166 -8.91 -1.37 15.16
C LEU A 166 -8.85 0.03 14.57
N GLY A 167 -8.61 0.16 13.26
CA GLY A 167 -8.58 1.46 12.59
C GLY A 167 -9.93 2.16 12.59
N LEU A 168 -11.02 1.43 12.32
CA LEU A 168 -12.38 1.97 12.42
C LEU A 168 -12.76 2.31 13.86
N PHE A 169 -12.35 1.49 14.83
CA PHE A 169 -12.59 1.76 16.24
C PHE A 169 -11.93 3.07 16.69
N GLU A 170 -10.67 3.32 16.31
CA GLU A 170 -9.97 4.58 16.61
C GLU A 170 -10.64 5.80 15.97
N ILE A 171 -11.14 5.65 14.73
CA ILE A 171 -11.82 6.74 14.01
C ILE A 171 -13.20 7.07 14.63
N VAL A 172 -13.94 6.06 15.07
CA VAL A 172 -15.31 6.21 15.58
C VAL A 172 -15.33 6.61 17.06
N ALA A 173 -14.40 6.08 17.86
CA ALA A 173 -14.33 6.30 19.30
C ALA A 173 -12.89 6.66 19.73
N PRO A 174 -12.39 7.85 19.34
CA PRO A 174 -11.02 8.27 19.61
C PRO A 174 -10.71 8.34 21.12
N ASP A 175 -11.67 8.81 21.93
CA ASP A 175 -11.50 8.94 23.38
C ASP A 175 -11.30 7.58 24.07
N ALA A 176 -12.03 6.55 23.63
CA ALA A 176 -11.90 5.20 24.15
C ALA A 176 -10.56 4.57 23.77
N PHE A 177 -10.03 4.90 22.59
CA PHE A 177 -8.71 4.47 22.16
C PHE A 177 -7.61 5.13 23.01
N ASP A 178 -7.74 6.43 23.29
CA ASP A 178 -6.84 7.18 24.17
C ASP A 178 -6.79 6.59 25.58
N ASP A 179 -7.96 6.26 26.15
CA ASP A 179 -8.09 5.64 27.48
C ASP A 179 -7.50 4.22 27.55
N MET A 180 -7.45 3.48 26.44
CA MET A 180 -6.78 2.18 26.34
C MET A 180 -5.25 2.29 26.25
N GLY A 181 -4.70 3.50 26.38
CA GLY A 181 -3.29 3.81 26.18
C GLY A 181 -2.98 4.18 24.74
N GLY A 182 -3.87 4.96 24.10
CA GLY A 182 -3.98 5.26 22.65
C GLY A 182 -2.74 5.82 21.95
N GLY A 183 -1.65 5.95 22.66
CA GLY A 183 -0.32 6.03 22.11
C GLY A 183 0.45 4.71 22.24
N PHE A 184 -0.02 3.55 21.76
CA PHE A 184 0.83 2.34 21.74
C PHE A 184 2.19 2.63 21.09
N LEU A 185 2.18 3.42 20.01
CA LEU A 185 3.40 3.93 19.38
C LEU A 185 4.05 5.10 20.16
N GLU A 186 3.31 5.99 20.81
CA GLU A 186 3.94 7.01 21.69
C GLU A 186 4.66 6.36 22.89
N MET A 187 4.13 5.26 23.43
CA MET A 187 4.72 4.48 24.52
C MET A 187 5.93 3.68 24.02
N LEU A 188 5.89 3.15 22.78
CA LEU A 188 7.01 2.46 22.13
C LEU A 188 8.16 3.39 21.74
N TYR A 189 7.84 4.63 21.32
CA TYR A 189 8.82 5.63 20.90
C TYR A 189 9.19 6.63 22.01
N GLY A 190 8.62 6.51 23.21
CA GLY A 190 8.90 7.40 24.34
C GLY A 190 8.53 8.86 24.08
N ILE A 191 7.47 9.09 23.31
CA ILE A 191 7.01 10.44 22.90
C ILE A 191 6.01 11.01 23.93
N GLY A 192 5.49 10.17 24.83
CA GLY A 192 4.66 10.58 25.96
C GLY A 192 5.50 10.99 27.17
N ASN A 193 5.80 12.29 27.29
CA ASN A 193 6.48 13.01 28.38
C ASN A 193 7.88 12.53 28.81
#